data_AF-A0A6G9ZEF2-F1
#
_entry.id   AF-A0A6G9ZEF2-F1
#
_cell.length_a   1.000
_cell.length_b   1.000
_cell.length_c   1.000
_cell.angle_alpha   90.00
_cell.angle_beta   90.00
_cell.angle_gamma   90.00
#
_symmetry.space_group_name_H-M   'P 1'
#
loop_
_entity.id
_entity.type
_entity.pdbx_description
1 polymer ?
#
loop_
_entity_poly.entity_id
_entity_poly.type
_entity_poly.pdbx_seq_one_letter_code
_entity_poly.pdbx_strand_id
1 'polypeptide(L)'
;MDRQVEVVAGNHVVVRVAGAVVVVAHRERGRVTAESAAVRVAEALAQLITAAAERAPDGPGRLVAREVTGWLMREAARFGGRVDLGIVSPADSGAVAVFLHGAVTAVLVGDRGTEYIRGVDAAFTVDRVIEPPTIALAAFADDDHGRIPPLPERGIGSLSEGVAPASGAIVWFDGERTRARNRPRPNSGAHRRPEDIPQSPPPREFDGSARGESYPAPTDQIPDARRGSSAAGADPDFERRLEATAKATTVLVKVRGFKCARAHPSDPRSAFCTVCGMPVDQTQPAAEVVRPPLGMLMLDDGTTHLLASDVVIGREPENSDAAQRGLIPIKIDDSSGGMSRAHAEIRLVNWDVTVVDRGSTNGTRARQPGYHDWIRLQPNQPVVLAHGSELMLGNRLLRYEPASPPPFA
;
A
#
# COMPACT_ATOMS: atom_id res chain seq x y z
N MET A 1 27.94 -1.05 -5.48
CA MET A 1 28.45 -0.22 -4.35
C MET A 1 27.64 -0.55 -3.11
N ASP A 2 28.30 -0.83 -1.98
CA ASP A 2 27.63 -1.19 -0.73
C ASP A 2 26.98 0.07 -0.12
N ARG A 3 25.66 0.20 -0.24
CA ARG A 3 24.90 1.39 0.22
C ARG A 3 24.82 1.42 1.75
N GLN A 4 24.59 2.60 2.33
CA GLN A 4 24.30 2.71 3.77
C GLN A 4 22.85 2.28 3.98
N VAL A 5 22.64 1.32 4.89
CA VAL A 5 21.30 0.90 5.31
C VAL A 5 21.14 1.30 6.75
N GLU A 6 20.32 2.29 7.00
CA GLU A 6 20.01 2.78 8.33
C GLU A 6 18.74 2.11 8.85
N VAL A 7 18.75 1.75 10.13
CA VAL A 7 17.62 1.11 10.80
C VAL A 7 16.90 2.16 11.64
N VAL A 8 15.59 2.29 11.45
CA VAL A 8 14.76 3.16 12.27
C VAL A 8 14.25 2.36 13.46
N ALA A 9 14.53 2.82 14.68
CA ALA A 9 14.17 2.11 15.90
C ALA A 9 12.66 1.81 15.98
N GLY A 10 12.31 0.61 16.44
CA GLY A 10 10.92 0.18 16.56
C GLY A 10 10.76 -1.25 17.02
N ASN A 11 9.53 -1.76 16.93
CA ASN A 11 9.13 -3.06 17.46
C ASN A 11 8.82 -4.11 16.39
N HIS A 12 9.24 -3.90 15.16
CA HIS A 12 9.15 -4.87 14.05
C HIS A 12 10.54 -5.43 13.73
N VAL A 13 10.68 -6.20 12.66
CA VAL A 13 11.94 -6.87 12.30
C VAL A 13 12.48 -6.30 11.00
N VAL A 14 13.76 -5.91 11.00
CA VAL A 14 14.53 -5.62 9.78
C VAL A 14 15.63 -6.65 9.63
N VAL A 15 15.82 -7.15 8.40
CA VAL A 15 16.94 -8.01 8.03
C VAL A 15 17.68 -7.42 6.85
N ARG A 16 19.01 -7.40 6.92
CA ARG A 16 19.86 -7.14 5.76
C ARG A 16 20.64 -8.40 5.40
N VAL A 17 20.44 -8.89 4.18
CA VAL A 17 21.04 -10.14 3.70
C VAL A 17 21.23 -10.09 2.19
N ALA A 18 22.38 -10.54 1.70
CA ALA A 18 22.69 -10.61 0.26
C ALA A 18 22.41 -9.30 -0.52
N GLY A 19 22.65 -8.15 0.12
CA GLY A 19 22.38 -6.83 -0.45
C GLY A 19 20.90 -6.39 -0.45
N ALA A 20 19.98 -7.26 -0.06
CA ALA A 20 18.57 -6.93 0.15
C ALA A 20 18.30 -6.46 1.58
N VAL A 21 17.22 -5.70 1.74
CA VAL A 21 16.65 -5.24 3.00
C VAL A 21 15.23 -5.76 3.09
N VAL A 22 14.91 -6.42 4.20
CA VAL A 22 13.60 -6.99 4.49
C VAL A 22 13.05 -6.31 5.72
N VAL A 23 11.78 -5.92 5.68
CA VAL A 23 10.99 -5.43 6.82
C VAL A 23 9.85 -6.41 7.02
N VAL A 24 9.64 -6.88 8.25
CA VAL A 24 8.52 -7.75 8.61
C VAL A 24 7.80 -7.16 9.81
N ALA A 25 6.50 -6.87 9.68
CA ALA A 25 5.73 -6.30 10.77
C ALA A 25 5.48 -7.36 11.87
N HIS A 26 5.92 -7.03 13.08
CA HIS A 26 5.49 -7.72 14.30
C HIS A 26 4.09 -7.26 14.71
N ARG A 27 3.11 -8.17 14.63
CA ARG A 27 1.69 -7.91 14.95
C ARG A 27 1.21 -8.61 16.23
N GLU A 28 2.08 -9.36 16.89
CA GLU A 28 1.76 -9.99 18.18
C GLU A 28 1.82 -8.96 19.31
N ARG A 29 1.18 -9.28 20.44
CA ARG A 29 1.25 -8.44 21.64
C ARG A 29 2.65 -8.48 22.23
N GLY A 30 3.12 -7.33 22.71
CA GLY A 30 4.40 -7.21 23.41
C GLY A 30 5.57 -6.88 22.49
N ARG A 31 6.78 -6.91 23.06
CA ARG A 31 8.01 -6.61 22.32
C ARG A 31 8.39 -7.76 21.39
N VAL A 32 9.04 -7.44 20.28
CA VAL A 32 9.62 -8.46 19.40
C VAL A 32 10.69 -9.26 20.16
N THR A 33 10.66 -10.57 20.02
CA THR A 33 11.61 -11.51 20.64
C THR A 33 12.08 -12.52 19.60
N ALA A 34 13.11 -13.31 19.92
CA ALA A 34 13.60 -14.38 19.05
C ALA A 34 12.50 -15.42 18.70
N GLU A 35 11.48 -15.57 19.55
CA GLU A 35 10.38 -16.51 19.35
C GLU A 35 9.17 -15.90 18.64
N SER A 36 9.21 -14.61 18.26
CA SER A 36 8.10 -13.96 17.57
C SER A 36 7.94 -14.48 16.13
N ALA A 37 6.70 -14.59 15.64
CA ALA A 37 6.41 -15.02 14.27
C ALA A 37 7.10 -14.14 13.23
N ALA A 38 7.18 -12.83 13.47
CA ALA A 38 7.89 -11.91 12.60
C ALA A 38 9.37 -12.26 12.42
N VAL A 39 10.04 -12.77 13.47
CA VAL A 39 11.44 -13.22 13.37
C VAL A 39 11.54 -14.50 12.54
N ARG A 40 10.67 -15.49 12.79
CA ARG A 40 10.64 -16.73 11.99
C ARG A 40 10.34 -16.47 10.52
N VAL A 41 9.42 -15.55 10.22
CA VAL A 41 9.13 -15.10 8.85
C VAL A 41 10.37 -14.45 8.23
N ALA A 42 11.02 -13.53 8.96
CA ALA A 42 12.20 -12.84 8.46
C ALA A 42 13.38 -13.80 8.18
N GLU A 43 13.57 -14.82 9.01
CA GLU A 43 14.56 -15.89 8.78
C GLU A 43 14.23 -16.73 7.53
N ALA A 44 12.98 -17.12 7.34
CA ALA A 44 12.54 -17.86 6.14
C ALA A 44 12.76 -17.03 4.86
N LEU A 45 12.41 -15.75 4.89
CA LEU A 45 12.64 -14.83 3.77
C LEU A 45 14.13 -14.63 3.50
N ALA A 46 14.96 -14.52 4.54
CA ALA A 46 16.40 -14.39 4.38
C ALA A 46 17.01 -15.60 3.67
N GLN A 47 16.56 -16.82 3.99
CA GLN A 47 17.00 -18.04 3.30
C GLN A 47 16.61 -18.03 1.82
N LEU A 48 15.36 -17.65 1.50
CA LEU A 48 14.90 -17.55 0.10
C LEU A 48 15.70 -16.52 -0.69
N ILE A 49 15.99 -15.36 -0.08
CA ILE A 49 16.75 -14.28 -0.70
C ILE A 49 18.20 -14.70 -0.95
N THR A 50 18.87 -15.32 0.02
CA THR A 50 20.24 -15.84 -0.15
C THR A 50 20.29 -16.84 -1.31
N ALA A 51 19.37 -17.81 -1.34
CA ALA A 51 19.32 -18.79 -2.43
C ALA A 51 19.01 -18.15 -3.79
N ALA A 52 18.22 -17.08 -3.84
CA ALA A 52 17.97 -16.32 -5.07
C ALA A 52 19.21 -15.53 -5.52
N ALA A 53 19.92 -14.90 -4.59
CA ALA A 53 21.14 -14.15 -4.85
C ALA A 53 22.29 -15.03 -5.38
N GLU A 54 22.41 -16.27 -4.88
CA GLU A 54 23.38 -17.23 -5.41
C GLU A 54 23.07 -17.64 -6.86
N ARG A 55 21.78 -17.71 -7.22
CA ARG A 55 21.32 -18.07 -8.58
C ARG A 55 21.37 -16.91 -9.57
N ALA A 56 21.22 -15.67 -9.09
CA ALA A 56 21.16 -14.46 -9.89
C ALA A 56 21.97 -13.31 -9.23
N PRO A 57 23.31 -13.40 -9.22
CA PRO A 57 24.17 -12.49 -8.46
C PRO A 57 24.12 -11.02 -8.91
N ASP A 58 23.79 -10.77 -10.19
CA ASP A 58 23.77 -9.42 -10.77
C ASP A 58 22.42 -8.68 -10.60
N GLY A 59 21.38 -9.38 -10.14
CA GLY A 59 20.02 -8.82 -10.06
C GLY A 59 18.97 -9.81 -9.58
N PRO A 60 19.01 -10.24 -8.31
CA PRO A 60 18.12 -11.28 -7.82
C PRO A 60 16.67 -10.82 -7.65
N GLY A 61 16.38 -9.52 -7.73
CA GLY A 61 15.08 -8.94 -7.36
C GLY A 61 13.85 -9.61 -7.97
N ARG A 62 13.85 -9.91 -9.28
CA ARG A 62 12.73 -10.62 -9.94
C ARG A 62 12.56 -12.05 -9.44
N LEU A 63 13.68 -12.75 -9.20
CA LEU A 63 13.66 -14.11 -8.66
C LEU A 63 13.18 -14.11 -7.21
N VAL A 64 13.66 -13.15 -6.40
CA VAL A 64 13.20 -12.93 -5.03
C VAL A 64 11.69 -12.73 -4.99
N ALA A 65 11.15 -11.81 -5.79
CA ALA A 65 9.70 -11.55 -5.85
C ALA A 65 8.90 -12.83 -6.18
N ARG A 66 9.35 -13.60 -7.17
CA ARG A 66 8.70 -14.87 -7.55
C ARG A 66 8.74 -15.92 -6.45
N GLU A 67 9.89 -16.13 -5.81
CA GLU A 67 10.05 -17.13 -4.75
C GLU A 67 9.24 -16.74 -3.50
N VAL A 68 9.26 -15.46 -3.13
CA VAL A 68 8.50 -14.93 -1.99
C VAL A 68 6.99 -15.00 -2.25
N THR A 69 6.53 -14.70 -3.47
CA THR A 69 5.12 -14.88 -3.87
C THR A 69 4.69 -16.34 -3.70
N GLY A 70 5.50 -17.29 -4.18
CA GLY A 70 5.22 -18.71 -4.02
C GLY A 70 5.19 -19.15 -2.56
N TRP A 71 6.10 -18.61 -1.73
CA TRP A 71 6.15 -18.87 -0.30
C TRP A 71 4.93 -18.29 0.44
N LEU A 72 4.50 -17.07 0.11
CA LEU A 72 3.30 -16.44 0.67
C LEU A 72 2.05 -17.29 0.44
N MET A 73 1.93 -17.89 -0.75
CA MET A 73 0.77 -18.73 -1.10
C MET A 73 0.75 -20.10 -0.41
N ARG A 74 1.91 -20.69 -0.11
CA ARG A 74 1.99 -22.10 0.34
C ARG A 74 2.36 -22.27 1.81
N GLU A 75 3.14 -21.34 2.35
CA GLU A 75 3.89 -21.55 3.59
C GLU A 75 3.62 -20.47 4.63
N ALA A 76 3.31 -19.23 4.23
CA ALA A 76 3.09 -18.12 5.17
C ALA A 76 1.98 -18.41 6.20
N ALA A 77 0.95 -19.16 5.81
CA ALA A 77 -0.13 -19.57 6.73
C ALA A 77 0.36 -20.36 7.96
N ARG A 78 1.52 -21.03 7.87
CA ARG A 78 2.13 -21.80 8.96
C ARG A 78 2.74 -20.91 10.06
N PHE A 79 2.98 -19.64 9.77
CA PHE A 79 3.64 -18.72 10.70
C PHE A 79 2.65 -18.02 11.65
N GLY A 80 1.35 -18.20 11.44
CA GLY A 80 0.29 -17.68 12.30
C GLY A 80 -0.02 -16.21 12.02
N GLY A 81 -1.27 -15.92 11.70
CA GLY A 81 -1.76 -14.55 11.48
C GLY A 81 -1.40 -13.95 10.11
N ARG A 82 -1.59 -12.64 10.01
CA ARG A 82 -1.30 -11.84 8.82
C ARG A 82 0.20 -11.57 8.74
N VAL A 83 0.82 -11.91 7.60
CA VAL A 83 2.21 -11.54 7.32
C VAL A 83 2.21 -10.21 6.59
N ASP A 84 2.78 -9.16 7.18
CA ASP A 84 3.07 -7.91 6.48
C ASP A 84 4.58 -7.81 6.28
N LEU A 85 5.02 -7.68 5.03
CA LEU A 85 6.44 -7.61 4.72
C LEU A 85 6.73 -6.65 3.56
N GLY A 86 7.95 -6.13 3.55
CA GLY A 86 8.51 -5.37 2.44
C GLY A 86 9.95 -5.81 2.18
N ILE A 87 10.31 -5.91 0.91
CA ILE A 87 11.65 -6.30 0.48
C ILE A 87 12.13 -5.28 -0.54
N VAL A 88 13.30 -4.74 -0.27
CA VAL A 88 14.06 -3.89 -1.19
C VAL A 88 15.30 -4.67 -1.58
N SER A 89 15.48 -4.97 -2.87
CA SER A 89 16.60 -5.80 -3.33
C SER A 89 17.23 -5.26 -4.61
N PRO A 90 18.51 -5.56 -4.88
CA PRO A 90 19.14 -5.23 -6.14
C PRO A 90 18.44 -5.92 -7.33
N ALA A 91 18.32 -5.20 -8.43
CA ALA A 91 17.84 -5.71 -9.71
C ALA A 91 18.85 -5.40 -10.83
N ASP A 92 18.60 -5.97 -12.01
CA ASP A 92 19.46 -5.83 -13.18
C ASP A 92 19.77 -4.36 -13.50
N SER A 93 20.97 -4.12 -14.05
CA SER A 93 21.42 -2.79 -14.48
C SER A 93 21.43 -1.72 -13.38
N GLY A 94 21.58 -2.14 -12.12
CA GLY A 94 21.66 -1.24 -10.96
C GLY A 94 20.30 -0.71 -10.47
N ALA A 95 19.20 -1.19 -11.06
CA ALA A 95 17.84 -0.94 -10.61
C ALA A 95 17.58 -1.53 -9.22
N VAL A 96 16.43 -1.20 -8.65
CA VAL A 96 15.99 -1.70 -7.35
C VAL A 96 14.63 -2.36 -7.51
N ALA A 97 14.49 -3.58 -7.01
CA ALA A 97 13.20 -4.25 -6.89
C ALA A 97 12.59 -3.96 -5.53
N VAL A 98 11.32 -3.54 -5.54
CA VAL A 98 10.49 -3.28 -4.36
C VAL A 98 9.33 -4.26 -4.39
N PHE A 99 9.29 -5.13 -3.39
CA PHE A 99 8.23 -6.10 -3.17
C PHE A 99 7.53 -5.82 -1.86
N LEU A 100 6.22 -5.60 -1.86
CA LEU A 100 5.45 -5.29 -0.65
C LEU A 100 4.25 -6.22 -0.53
N HIS A 101 3.93 -6.64 0.67
CA HIS A 101 2.73 -7.41 0.99
C HIS A 101 2.14 -6.90 2.30
N GLY A 102 0.87 -6.48 2.25
CA GLY A 102 0.15 -6.01 3.43
C GLY A 102 0.61 -4.63 3.92
N ALA A 103 0.55 -4.41 5.23
CA ALA A 103 0.74 -3.12 5.89
C ALA A 103 2.23 -2.73 6.03
N VAL A 104 2.90 -2.60 4.89
CA VAL A 104 4.27 -2.07 4.74
C VAL A 104 4.30 -1.10 3.57
N THR A 105 4.95 0.04 3.75
CA THR A 105 5.06 1.10 2.75
C THR A 105 6.52 1.33 2.38
N ALA A 106 6.80 1.42 1.08
CA ALA A 106 8.06 1.95 0.56
C ALA A 106 7.93 3.46 0.28
N VAL A 107 8.96 4.21 0.66
CA VAL A 107 9.04 5.67 0.50
C VAL A 107 10.26 5.99 -0.36
N LEU A 108 10.02 6.49 -1.57
CA LEU A 108 11.05 6.85 -2.54
C LEU A 108 11.27 8.34 -2.46
N VAL A 109 12.50 8.77 -2.15
CA VAL A 109 12.84 10.18 -1.98
C VAL A 109 13.80 10.57 -3.08
N GLY A 110 13.32 11.41 -3.98
CA GLY A 110 14.10 11.96 -5.08
C GLY A 110 14.19 13.48 -5.03
N ASP A 111 14.88 14.02 -6.01
CA ASP A 111 14.95 15.45 -6.32
C ASP A 111 13.58 16.06 -6.67
N ARG A 112 12.72 15.27 -7.31
CA ARG A 112 11.35 15.65 -7.70
C ARG A 112 10.31 15.51 -6.59
N GLY A 113 10.71 15.10 -5.38
CA GLY A 113 9.83 14.92 -4.23
C GLY A 113 9.79 13.49 -3.71
N THR A 114 8.79 13.20 -2.87
CA THR A 114 8.61 11.91 -2.22
C THR A 114 7.43 11.15 -2.81
N GLU A 115 7.65 9.91 -3.23
CA GLU A 115 6.63 8.98 -3.70
C GLU A 115 6.43 7.86 -2.66
N TYR A 116 5.17 7.43 -2.51
CA TYR A 116 4.79 6.35 -1.60
C TYR A 116 4.23 5.18 -2.40
N ILE A 117 4.74 3.99 -2.11
CA ILE A 117 4.24 2.74 -2.66
C ILE A 117 3.79 1.89 -1.48
N ARG A 118 2.48 1.67 -1.34
CA ARG A 118 1.94 0.94 -0.19
C ARG A 118 1.59 -0.49 -0.58
N GLY A 119 1.98 -1.45 0.25
CA GLY A 119 1.60 -2.86 0.06
C GLY A 119 0.09 -3.08 0.15
N VAL A 120 -0.61 -2.27 0.95
CA VAL A 120 -2.07 -2.34 1.15
C VAL A 120 -2.89 -1.92 -0.08
N ASP A 121 -2.28 -1.16 -1.00
CA ASP A 121 -2.95 -0.71 -2.22
C ASP A 121 -2.99 -1.82 -3.29
N ALA A 122 -2.19 -2.88 -3.11
CA ALA A 122 -2.17 -4.02 -4.02
C ALA A 122 -3.15 -5.11 -3.57
N ALA A 123 -3.78 -5.76 -4.55
CA ALA A 123 -4.70 -6.88 -4.31
C ALA A 123 -4.03 -8.07 -3.59
N PHE A 124 -2.71 -8.23 -3.76
CA PHE A 124 -1.95 -9.27 -3.08
C PHE A 124 -0.56 -8.75 -2.72
N THR A 125 0.24 -8.44 -3.73
CA THR A 125 1.62 -7.98 -3.58
C THR A 125 1.89 -6.83 -4.55
N VAL A 126 2.65 -5.83 -4.11
CA VAL A 126 3.34 -4.94 -5.02
C VAL A 126 4.62 -5.62 -5.45
N ASP A 127 4.88 -5.67 -6.76
CA ASP A 127 6.16 -6.09 -7.33
C ASP A 127 6.55 -5.06 -8.40
N ARG A 128 7.56 -4.23 -8.10
CA ARG A 128 8.04 -3.19 -9.00
C ARG A 128 9.55 -3.21 -9.10
N VAL A 129 10.06 -3.06 -10.33
CA VAL A 129 11.47 -2.71 -10.57
C VAL A 129 11.52 -1.24 -10.94
N ILE A 130 12.24 -0.46 -10.16
CA ILE A 130 12.34 0.99 -10.27
C ILE A 130 13.79 1.42 -10.48
N GLU A 131 13.96 2.58 -11.10
CA GLU A 131 15.24 3.27 -11.06
C GLU A 131 15.55 3.70 -9.61
N PRO A 132 16.82 3.66 -9.19
CA PRO A 132 17.23 4.13 -7.87
C PRO A 132 16.78 5.57 -7.62
N PRO A 133 16.10 5.87 -6.49
CA PRO A 133 15.84 7.25 -6.12
C PRO A 133 17.16 7.99 -5.85
N THR A 134 17.19 9.30 -6.09
CA THR A 134 18.42 10.08 -5.98
C THR A 134 18.89 10.28 -4.55
N ILE A 135 17.97 10.26 -3.57
CA ILE A 135 18.27 10.52 -2.15
C ILE A 135 18.17 9.23 -1.34
N ALA A 136 16.97 8.65 -1.21
CA ALA A 136 16.72 7.53 -0.32
C ALA A 136 15.57 6.62 -0.79
N LEU A 137 15.62 5.35 -0.38
CA LEU A 137 14.50 4.42 -0.41
C LEU A 137 14.29 3.85 0.99
N ALA A 138 13.17 4.16 1.63
CA ALA A 138 12.80 3.57 2.90
C ALA A 138 11.73 2.49 2.72
N ALA A 139 11.72 1.51 3.61
CA ALA A 139 10.62 0.58 3.80
C ALA A 139 10.22 0.59 5.27
N PHE A 140 8.94 0.84 5.55
CA PHE A 140 8.40 0.95 6.91
C PHE A 140 7.22 0.02 7.07
N ALA A 141 7.15 -0.67 8.22
CA ALA A 141 5.89 -1.27 8.63
C ALA A 141 4.92 -0.16 9.03
N ASP A 142 3.69 -0.23 8.51
CA ASP A 142 2.66 0.74 8.83
C ASP A 142 2.17 0.48 10.26
N ASP A 143 1.95 1.55 11.02
CA ASP A 143 1.30 1.45 12.33
C ASP A 143 -0.16 0.96 12.19
N ASP A 144 -0.82 0.66 13.31
CA ASP A 144 -2.20 0.14 13.28
C ASP A 144 -3.24 1.16 12.73
N HIS A 145 -2.84 2.42 12.53
CA HIS A 145 -3.64 3.49 11.92
C HIS A 145 -3.22 3.77 10.46
N GLY A 146 -2.34 2.96 9.89
CA GLY A 146 -1.83 3.16 8.53
C GLY A 146 -0.92 4.39 8.39
N ARG A 147 -0.43 4.96 9.49
CA ARG A 147 0.56 6.06 9.45
C ARG A 147 1.93 5.48 9.18
N ILE A 148 2.63 6.18 8.30
CA ILE A 148 4.00 5.88 7.91
C ILE A 148 4.90 6.75 8.80
N PRO A 149 5.92 6.19 9.46
CA PRO A 149 6.92 6.99 10.16
C PRO A 149 7.50 8.07 9.23
N PRO A 150 7.64 9.33 9.70
CA PRO A 150 8.29 10.35 8.89
C PRO A 150 9.73 9.90 8.60
N LEU A 151 10.21 10.18 7.38
CA LEU A 151 11.60 9.89 7.04
C LEU A 151 12.51 10.75 7.94
N PRO A 152 13.39 10.15 8.75
CA PRO A 152 14.36 10.90 9.54
C PRO A 152 15.43 11.53 8.66
N GLU A 153 16.13 12.53 9.20
CA GLU A 153 17.38 12.99 8.60
C GLU A 153 18.41 11.85 8.57
N ARG A 154 19.29 11.88 7.57
CA ARG A 154 20.33 10.85 7.41
C ARG A 154 21.24 10.81 8.63
N GLY A 155 21.22 9.70 9.34
CA GLY A 155 22.06 9.48 10.49
C GLY A 155 23.34 8.70 10.16
N ILE A 156 24.05 8.33 11.22
CA ILE A 156 25.32 7.58 11.14
C ILE A 156 25.11 6.06 11.15
N GLY A 157 23.88 5.58 11.35
CA GLY A 157 23.56 4.17 11.48
C GLY A 157 23.80 3.40 10.19
N SER A 158 24.43 2.22 10.28
CA SER A 158 24.71 1.39 9.10
C SER A 158 24.70 -0.09 9.46
N LEU A 159 23.58 -0.75 9.19
CA LEU A 159 23.45 -2.20 9.28
C LEU A 159 24.17 -2.82 8.10
N SER A 160 25.29 -3.53 8.32
CA SER A 160 26.03 -4.17 7.23
C SER A 160 25.40 -5.48 6.75
N GLU A 161 25.03 -6.35 7.70
CA GLU A 161 24.27 -7.59 7.51
C GLU A 161 23.65 -7.96 8.87
N GLY A 162 22.64 -8.83 8.87
CA GLY A 162 22.02 -9.37 10.07
C GLY A 162 20.62 -8.84 10.36
N VAL A 163 20.13 -9.11 11.56
CA VAL A 163 18.74 -8.83 12.00
C VAL A 163 18.75 -7.74 13.06
N ALA A 164 17.79 -6.82 13.02
CA ALA A 164 17.62 -5.76 14.02
C ALA A 164 16.13 -5.50 14.32
N PRO A 165 15.76 -5.20 15.58
CA PRO A 165 14.44 -4.67 15.91
C PRO A 165 14.31 -3.23 15.38
N ALA A 166 13.23 -2.95 14.65
CA ALA A 166 13.09 -1.73 13.87
C ALA A 166 11.63 -1.41 13.53
N SER A 167 11.31 -0.15 13.23
CA SER A 167 10.06 0.24 12.56
C SER A 167 10.18 0.11 11.03
N GLY A 168 11.42 0.11 10.52
CA GLY A 168 11.74 0.04 9.12
C GLY A 168 13.21 0.30 8.87
N ALA A 169 13.58 0.42 7.60
CA ALA A 169 14.95 0.64 7.18
C ALA A 169 15.02 1.59 5.98
N ILE A 170 16.14 2.31 5.88
CA ILE A 170 16.38 3.32 4.86
C ILE A 170 17.66 2.98 4.12
N VAL A 171 17.57 2.84 2.80
CA VAL A 171 18.71 2.71 1.91
C VAL A 171 19.04 4.10 1.38
N TRP A 172 20.20 4.63 1.74
CA TRP A 172 20.67 5.94 1.27
C TRP A 172 21.42 5.80 -0.07
N PHE A 173 21.04 6.63 -1.04
CA PHE A 173 21.60 6.69 -2.40
C PHE A 173 22.43 7.95 -2.62
N ASP A 174 22.12 9.04 -1.92
CA ASP A 174 22.95 10.22 -1.88
C ASP A 174 24.21 10.01 -1.01
N GLY A 175 25.19 10.91 -1.16
CA GLY A 175 26.36 11.07 -0.29
C GLY A 175 27.34 9.89 -0.18
N GLU A 176 28.63 10.17 -0.31
CA GLU A 176 29.65 9.14 -0.03
C GLU A 176 29.60 8.70 1.44
N ARG A 177 29.70 7.38 1.66
CA ARG A 177 29.90 6.80 2.99
C ARG A 177 30.97 7.60 3.75
N THR A 178 30.68 8.04 4.97
CA THR A 178 31.73 8.33 5.96
C THR A 178 32.38 6.99 6.33
N ARG A 179 33.31 6.49 5.50
CA ARG A 179 33.90 5.16 5.66
C ARG A 179 34.92 5.16 6.79
N ALA A 180 34.59 4.51 7.89
CA ALA A 180 35.58 3.84 8.76
C ALA A 180 36.12 2.52 8.13
N ARG A 181 35.70 2.16 6.91
CA ARG A 181 36.01 0.87 6.24
C ARG A 181 36.85 0.96 4.95
N ASN A 182 37.54 2.07 4.68
CA ASN A 182 38.65 2.03 3.70
C ASN A 182 39.91 1.45 4.37
N ARG A 183 39.85 0.18 4.77
CA ARG A 183 41.05 -0.66 4.85
C ARG A 183 40.91 -1.73 3.78
N PRO A 184 41.83 -1.80 2.79
CA PRO A 184 41.86 -2.91 1.86
C PRO A 184 41.93 -4.21 2.67
N ARG A 185 41.09 -5.20 2.33
CA ARG A 185 41.35 -6.58 2.75
C ARG A 185 42.71 -6.96 2.15
N PRO A 186 43.75 -7.29 2.95
CA PRO A 186 44.95 -7.86 2.38
C PRO A 186 44.57 -9.23 1.82
N ASN A 187 44.96 -9.47 0.57
CA ASN A 187 45.00 -10.81 0.00
C ASN A 187 45.69 -11.77 0.97
N SER A 188 45.18 -13.00 1.00
CA SER A 188 45.87 -14.16 1.54
C SER A 188 47.30 -14.23 0.98
N GLY A 189 48.27 -13.91 1.83
CA GLY A 189 49.70 -14.00 1.56
C GLY A 189 50.41 -13.83 2.89
N ALA A 190 51.20 -14.84 3.27
CA ALA A 190 51.90 -15.00 4.52
C ALA A 190 52.45 -13.70 5.15
N HIS A 191 52.38 -13.58 6.48
CA HIS A 191 53.55 -13.47 7.36
C HIS A 191 53.17 -13.23 8.83
N ARG A 192 53.76 -14.09 9.68
CA ARG A 192 54.27 -13.87 11.04
C ARG A 192 53.30 -13.60 12.20
N ARG A 193 53.39 -14.53 13.15
CA ARG A 193 53.06 -14.42 14.57
C ARG A 193 53.50 -13.07 15.15
N PRO A 194 52.60 -12.30 15.78
CA PRO A 194 52.97 -11.27 16.73
C PRO A 194 53.11 -11.94 18.11
N GLU A 195 54.35 -12.13 18.54
CA GLU A 195 54.67 -12.05 19.96
C GLU A 195 54.54 -10.58 20.41
N ASP A 196 54.30 -10.40 21.71
CA ASP A 196 54.25 -9.17 22.50
C ASP A 196 52.97 -8.31 22.44
N ILE A 197 52.10 -8.58 23.41
CA ILE A 197 51.06 -7.68 23.93
C ILE A 197 51.75 -6.71 24.92
N PRO A 198 51.72 -5.38 24.72
CA PRO A 198 52.02 -4.44 25.79
C PRO A 198 50.84 -4.39 26.76
N GLN A 199 51.09 -4.78 28.01
CA GLN A 199 50.12 -4.78 29.10
C GLN A 199 49.58 -3.37 29.39
N SER A 200 48.26 -3.25 29.58
CA SER A 200 47.64 -2.07 30.20
C SER A 200 48.02 -1.99 31.70
N PRO A 201 48.27 -0.80 32.26
CA PRO A 201 48.52 -0.67 33.70
C PRO A 201 47.22 -0.81 34.52
N PRO A 202 47.30 -1.21 35.80
CA PRO A 202 46.13 -1.48 36.64
C PRO A 202 45.48 -0.19 37.16
N PRO A 203 44.23 -0.25 37.65
CA PRO A 203 43.55 0.90 38.24
C PRO A 203 44.19 1.28 39.58
N ARG A 204 44.37 2.58 39.84
CA ARG A 204 44.71 3.08 41.18
C ARG A 204 43.43 3.47 41.91
N GLU A 205 43.21 2.79 43.03
CA GLU A 205 42.30 3.19 44.09
C GLU A 205 42.76 4.54 44.67
N PHE A 206 41.82 5.46 44.87
CA PHE A 206 41.99 6.57 45.81
C PHE A 206 40.68 6.75 46.59
N ASP A 207 40.83 6.57 47.90
CA ASP A 207 39.82 6.68 48.94
C ASP A 207 39.78 8.12 49.49
N GLY A 208 38.60 8.56 49.97
CA GLY A 208 38.50 9.62 50.97
C GLY A 208 38.02 11.04 50.61
N SER A 209 36.68 11.22 50.58
CA SER A 209 35.88 12.12 51.45
C SER A 209 35.89 13.68 51.35
N ALA A 210 34.64 14.20 51.30
CA ALA A 210 34.07 15.49 51.82
C ALA A 210 34.29 16.76 50.97
N ARG A 211 33.33 17.68 50.71
CA ARG A 211 31.93 18.06 51.10
C ARG A 211 31.44 18.91 49.88
N GLY A 212 30.21 18.85 49.37
CA GLY A 212 28.96 19.31 49.99
C GLY A 212 28.76 20.81 49.84
N GLU A 213 28.21 21.29 48.71
CA GLU A 213 27.46 22.57 48.61
C GLU A 213 26.67 22.67 47.29
N SER A 214 25.47 23.23 47.38
CA SER A 214 24.33 23.05 46.47
C SER A 214 23.81 24.37 45.90
N TYR A 215 23.12 24.26 44.74
CA TYR A 215 22.18 25.19 44.05
C TYR A 215 22.74 26.32 43.16
N PRO A 216 21.95 26.87 42.19
CA PRO A 216 20.67 26.43 41.61
C PRO A 216 20.63 26.40 40.05
N ALA A 217 19.55 25.84 39.49
CA ALA A 217 19.19 25.93 38.06
C ALA A 217 18.18 27.08 37.81
N PRO A 218 18.23 27.81 36.68
CA PRO A 218 17.22 28.81 36.33
C PRO A 218 16.06 28.21 35.52
N THR A 219 14.85 28.61 35.88
CA THR A 219 13.56 28.46 35.19
C THR A 219 13.29 29.58 34.17
N ASP A 220 12.38 29.28 33.24
CA ASP A 220 11.32 30.11 32.63
C ASP A 220 11.25 29.92 31.10
N GLN A 221 10.14 29.86 30.37
CA GLN A 221 8.68 29.84 30.59
C GLN A 221 8.09 29.59 29.18
N ILE A 222 7.05 28.76 29.01
CA ILE A 222 6.18 28.79 27.82
C ILE A 222 4.73 28.86 28.32
N PRO A 223 3.91 29.82 27.85
CA PRO A 223 2.57 30.02 28.40
C PRO A 223 1.56 28.97 27.94
N ASP A 224 0.69 28.63 28.89
CA ASP A 224 -0.51 27.82 28.79
C ASP A 224 -1.62 28.57 28.04
N ALA A 225 -2.24 27.97 27.03
CA ALA A 225 -3.53 28.40 26.51
C ALA A 225 -4.43 27.17 26.28
N ARG A 226 -5.41 27.05 27.16
CA ARG A 226 -6.37 25.95 27.26
C ARG A 226 -7.43 26.00 26.16
N ARG A 227 -7.83 24.78 25.77
CA ARG A 227 -9.23 24.32 25.58
C ARG A 227 -10.02 24.91 24.40
N GLY A 228 -10.23 24.06 23.40
CA GLY A 228 -11.24 24.20 22.35
C GLY A 228 -11.35 22.91 21.54
N SER A 229 -11.99 21.89 22.11
CA SER A 229 -12.45 20.71 21.36
C SER A 229 -13.61 21.14 20.46
N SER A 230 -13.47 20.94 19.15
CA SER A 230 -14.61 20.87 18.23
C SER A 230 -14.31 19.77 17.22
N ALA A 231 -14.98 18.64 17.42
CA ALA A 231 -15.17 17.62 16.40
C ALA A 231 -15.88 18.24 15.20
N ALA A 232 -15.27 18.13 14.01
CA ALA A 232 -15.99 18.37 12.76
C ALA A 232 -16.83 17.12 12.49
N GLY A 233 -18.15 17.24 12.64
CA GLY A 233 -19.10 16.16 12.36
C GLY A 233 -19.19 15.89 10.86
N ALA A 234 -19.38 14.61 10.52
CA ALA A 234 -19.79 14.18 9.20
C ALA A 234 -21.09 14.89 8.79
N ASP A 235 -21.18 15.33 7.54
CA ASP A 235 -22.32 16.06 6.99
C ASP A 235 -23.56 15.14 6.87
N PRO A 236 -24.62 15.35 7.69
CA PRO A 236 -25.81 14.52 7.67
C PRO A 236 -26.65 14.68 6.40
N ASP A 237 -26.46 15.74 5.62
CA ASP A 237 -27.14 15.91 4.33
C ASP A 237 -26.50 15.07 3.22
N PHE A 238 -25.21 14.73 3.35
CA PHE A 238 -24.53 13.78 2.47
C PHE A 238 -25.03 12.35 2.67
N GLU A 239 -25.13 11.90 3.92
CA GLU A 239 -25.74 10.61 4.27
C GLU A 239 -27.21 10.55 3.84
N ARG A 240 -27.98 11.63 4.06
CA ARG A 240 -29.39 11.68 3.67
C ARG A 240 -29.57 11.71 2.14
N ARG A 241 -28.66 12.33 1.38
CA ARG A 241 -28.62 12.24 -0.10
C ARG A 241 -28.27 10.83 -0.57
N LEU A 242 -27.33 10.15 0.09
CA LEU A 242 -26.94 8.77 -0.21
C LEU A 242 -28.10 7.80 0.07
N GLU A 243 -28.81 7.98 1.18
CA GLU A 243 -30.00 7.19 1.52
C GLU A 243 -31.20 7.48 0.62
N ALA A 244 -31.43 8.75 0.25
CA ALA A 244 -32.53 9.14 -0.62
C ALA A 244 -32.33 8.66 -2.07
N THR A 245 -31.09 8.65 -2.57
CA THR A 245 -30.75 8.06 -3.87
C THR A 245 -30.81 6.54 -3.85
N ALA A 246 -30.40 5.89 -2.75
CA ALA A 246 -30.53 4.44 -2.58
C ALA A 246 -31.99 3.96 -2.55
N LYS A 247 -32.92 4.79 -2.04
CA LYS A 247 -34.35 4.43 -1.94
C LYS A 247 -35.12 4.53 -3.26
N ALA A 248 -34.58 5.16 -4.31
CA ALA A 248 -35.39 5.55 -5.46
C ALA A 248 -35.43 4.56 -6.64
N THR A 249 -34.53 3.59 -6.80
CA THR A 249 -34.66 2.61 -7.92
C THR A 249 -33.83 1.32 -7.73
N THR A 250 -33.93 0.66 -6.58
CA THR A 250 -33.30 -0.67 -6.42
C THR A 250 -34.16 -1.74 -7.07
N VAL A 251 -33.84 -2.08 -8.33
CA VAL A 251 -34.21 -3.37 -8.88
C VAL A 251 -33.53 -4.42 -7.99
N LEU A 252 -34.32 -5.26 -7.32
CA LEU A 252 -33.80 -6.32 -6.44
C LEU A 252 -33.21 -7.45 -7.27
N VAL A 253 -32.01 -7.24 -7.81
CA VAL A 253 -31.26 -8.25 -8.56
C VAL A 253 -30.66 -9.26 -7.58
N LYS A 254 -31.00 -10.54 -7.73
CA LYS A 254 -30.38 -11.63 -6.97
C LYS A 254 -29.18 -12.17 -7.74
N VAL A 255 -28.07 -12.36 -7.02
CA VAL A 255 -26.83 -12.93 -7.56
C VAL A 255 -26.29 -13.98 -6.60
N ARG A 256 -25.44 -14.89 -7.11
CA ARG A 256 -24.67 -15.81 -6.26
C ARG A 256 -23.68 -15.01 -5.42
N GLY A 257 -23.72 -15.17 -4.10
CA GLY A 257 -22.91 -14.43 -3.16
C GLY A 257 -22.78 -15.14 -1.83
N PHE A 258 -21.93 -14.59 -0.98
CA PHE A 258 -21.86 -14.95 0.43
C PHE A 258 -22.48 -13.85 1.27
N LYS A 259 -22.73 -14.17 2.54
CA LYS A 259 -23.05 -13.17 3.56
C LYS A 259 -21.89 -13.13 4.53
N CYS A 260 -21.43 -11.92 4.85
CA CYS A 260 -20.46 -11.74 5.93
C CYS A 260 -21.10 -11.98 7.29
N ALA A 261 -20.31 -11.97 8.37
CA ALA A 261 -20.82 -12.13 9.74
C ALA A 261 -21.90 -11.10 10.15
N ARG A 262 -21.96 -9.93 9.48
CA ARG A 262 -23.00 -8.90 9.65
C ARG A 262 -24.16 -9.02 8.66
N ALA A 263 -24.27 -10.16 7.98
CA ALA A 263 -25.30 -10.48 6.99
C ALA A 263 -25.32 -9.60 5.72
N HIS A 264 -24.27 -8.81 5.46
CA HIS A 264 -24.16 -8.08 4.20
C HIS A 264 -23.85 -9.03 3.04
N PRO A 265 -24.54 -8.88 1.89
CA PRO A 265 -24.18 -9.55 0.65
C PRO A 265 -22.74 -9.26 0.23
N SER A 266 -21.99 -10.25 -0.25
CA SER A 266 -20.60 -10.10 -0.67
C SER A 266 -20.30 -10.95 -1.90
N ASP A 267 -19.41 -10.43 -2.77
CA ASP A 267 -18.91 -11.14 -3.94
C ASP A 267 -18.22 -12.44 -3.52
N PRO A 268 -18.57 -13.61 -4.12
CA PRO A 268 -17.89 -14.87 -3.86
C PRO A 268 -16.38 -14.84 -4.03
N ARG A 269 -15.86 -13.93 -4.86
CA ARG A 269 -14.43 -13.74 -5.12
C ARG A 269 -13.77 -12.85 -4.05
N SER A 270 -14.54 -12.11 -3.28
CA SER A 270 -14.02 -11.21 -2.24
C SER A 270 -13.88 -11.93 -0.92
N ALA A 271 -12.67 -11.90 -0.35
CA ALA A 271 -12.39 -12.41 0.99
C ALA A 271 -13.00 -11.52 2.10
N PHE A 272 -13.33 -10.27 1.77
CA PHE A 272 -13.87 -9.28 2.70
C PHE A 272 -15.17 -8.66 2.18
N CYS A 273 -16.03 -8.28 3.11
CA CYS A 273 -17.28 -7.61 2.80
C CYS A 273 -17.03 -6.18 2.33
N THR A 274 -17.48 -5.82 1.13
CA THR A 274 -17.35 -4.45 0.60
C THR A 274 -18.19 -3.42 1.35
N VAL A 275 -19.16 -3.86 2.14
CA VAL A 275 -20.02 -2.98 2.95
C VAL A 275 -19.42 -2.70 4.33
N CYS A 276 -18.77 -3.68 4.98
CA CYS A 276 -18.31 -3.52 6.37
C CYS A 276 -16.89 -4.02 6.66
N GLY A 277 -16.13 -4.45 5.65
CA GLY A 277 -14.74 -4.92 5.77
C GLY A 277 -14.53 -6.26 6.49
N MET A 278 -15.57 -6.86 7.07
CA MET A 278 -15.47 -8.14 7.78
C MET A 278 -15.12 -9.28 6.82
N PRO A 279 -14.30 -10.26 7.25
CA PRO A 279 -14.04 -11.44 6.44
C PRO A 279 -15.34 -12.17 6.12
N VAL A 280 -15.42 -12.65 4.89
CA VAL A 280 -16.52 -13.44 4.38
C VAL A 280 -16.14 -14.90 4.53
N ASP A 281 -16.95 -15.66 5.26
CA ASP A 281 -16.77 -17.11 5.31
C ASP A 281 -17.14 -17.69 3.94
N GLN A 282 -16.13 -18.11 3.19
CA GLN A 282 -16.30 -18.74 1.87
C GLN A 282 -16.41 -20.27 1.96
N THR A 283 -16.35 -20.85 3.18
CA THR A 283 -16.56 -22.29 3.39
C THR A 283 -18.04 -22.66 3.41
N GLN A 284 -18.91 -21.68 3.70
CA GLN A 284 -20.36 -21.84 3.56
C GLN A 284 -20.73 -22.01 2.08
N PRO A 285 -21.87 -22.65 1.74
CA PRO A 285 -22.34 -22.71 0.36
C PRO A 285 -22.78 -21.33 -0.14
N ALA A 286 -22.39 -20.98 -1.37
CA ALA A 286 -22.79 -19.72 -2.00
C ALA A 286 -24.31 -19.67 -2.19
N ALA A 287 -24.94 -18.64 -1.63
CA ALA A 287 -26.38 -18.43 -1.62
C ALA A 287 -26.80 -17.37 -2.63
N GLU A 288 -28.10 -17.32 -2.97
CA GLU A 288 -28.65 -16.15 -3.66
C GLU A 288 -28.80 -14.99 -2.67
N VAL A 289 -28.14 -13.88 -2.98
CA VAL A 289 -28.20 -12.65 -2.19
C VAL A 289 -28.71 -11.51 -3.07
N VAL A 290 -29.42 -10.56 -2.46
CA VAL A 290 -29.77 -9.30 -3.15
C VAL A 290 -28.47 -8.53 -3.32
N ARG A 291 -28.13 -8.20 -4.56
CA ARG A 291 -26.91 -7.47 -4.88
C ARG A 291 -26.99 -6.06 -4.29
N PRO A 292 -26.02 -5.63 -3.47
CA PRO A 292 -25.93 -4.25 -3.02
C PRO A 292 -25.48 -3.36 -4.18
N PRO A 293 -25.60 -2.04 -4.07
CA PRO A 293 -24.94 -1.13 -5.00
C PRO A 293 -23.45 -1.48 -5.13
N LEU A 294 -22.96 -1.59 -6.36
CA LEU A 294 -21.58 -2.01 -6.63
C LEU A 294 -20.59 -0.85 -6.59
N GLY A 295 -21.05 0.38 -6.39
CA GLY A 295 -20.22 1.57 -6.26
C GLY A 295 -20.99 2.82 -6.65
N MET A 296 -20.27 3.92 -6.88
CA MET A 296 -20.82 5.16 -7.40
C MET A 296 -19.95 5.76 -8.49
N LEU A 297 -20.57 6.46 -9.44
CA LEU A 297 -19.89 7.33 -10.38
C LEU A 297 -19.87 8.75 -9.80
N MET A 298 -18.68 9.32 -9.65
CA MET A 298 -18.45 10.70 -9.26
C MET A 298 -18.05 11.51 -10.49
N LEU A 299 -18.81 12.54 -10.81
CA LEU A 299 -18.53 13.45 -11.91
C LEU A 299 -17.53 14.53 -11.48
N ASP A 300 -16.88 15.16 -12.45
CA ASP A 300 -16.01 16.33 -12.28
C ASP A 300 -16.67 17.55 -11.60
N ASP A 301 -18.00 17.68 -11.68
CA ASP A 301 -18.76 18.71 -10.96
C ASP A 301 -19.14 18.32 -9.52
N GLY A 302 -18.71 17.15 -9.05
CA GLY A 302 -19.01 16.61 -7.72
C GLY A 302 -20.37 15.88 -7.62
N THR A 303 -21.15 15.80 -8.71
CA THR A 303 -22.38 15.01 -8.73
C THR A 303 -22.06 13.53 -8.62
N THR A 304 -22.85 12.79 -7.84
CA THR A 304 -22.64 11.36 -7.61
C THR A 304 -23.87 10.55 -8.01
N HIS A 305 -23.64 9.41 -8.66
CA HIS A 305 -24.68 8.47 -9.06
C HIS A 305 -24.37 7.06 -8.53
N LEU A 306 -25.27 6.52 -7.72
CA LEU A 306 -25.15 5.19 -7.16
C LEU A 306 -25.42 4.11 -8.23
N LEU A 307 -24.53 3.13 -8.35
CA LEU A 307 -24.65 2.02 -9.30
C LEU A 307 -25.34 0.82 -8.66
N ALA A 308 -26.67 0.90 -8.57
CA ALA A 308 -27.53 -0.20 -8.10
C ALA A 308 -28.16 -1.02 -9.25
N SER A 309 -28.32 -0.41 -10.43
CA SER A 309 -28.92 -0.98 -11.64
C SER A 309 -28.10 -0.59 -12.87
N ASP A 310 -28.35 -1.23 -14.01
CA ASP A 310 -27.72 -0.84 -15.27
C ASP A 310 -28.17 0.57 -15.68
N VAL A 311 -27.23 1.39 -16.15
CA VAL A 311 -27.47 2.80 -16.47
C VAL A 311 -26.96 3.16 -17.86
N VAL A 312 -27.62 4.12 -18.51
CA VAL A 312 -27.18 4.73 -19.76
C VAL A 312 -26.84 6.19 -19.52
N ILE A 313 -25.64 6.58 -19.92
CA ILE A 313 -25.06 7.90 -19.67
C ILE A 313 -24.99 8.67 -20.99
N GLY A 314 -25.38 9.93 -20.98
CA GLY A 314 -25.21 10.83 -22.13
C GLY A 314 -25.84 12.20 -21.89
N ARG A 315 -25.86 13.05 -22.92
CA ARG A 315 -26.45 14.40 -22.82
C ARG A 315 -27.98 14.42 -22.85
N GLU A 316 -28.60 13.42 -23.49
CA GLU A 316 -30.06 13.24 -23.61
C GLU A 316 -30.39 11.73 -23.67
N PRO A 317 -30.12 10.96 -22.60
CA PRO A 317 -30.20 9.51 -22.63
C PRO A 317 -31.64 8.96 -22.50
N GLU A 318 -32.61 9.79 -22.11
CA GLU A 318 -33.97 9.40 -21.72
C GLU A 318 -34.74 8.74 -22.86
N ASN A 319 -34.51 9.18 -24.10
CA ASN A 319 -35.20 8.68 -25.30
C ASN A 319 -34.40 7.60 -26.05
N SER A 320 -33.34 7.07 -25.45
CA SER A 320 -32.48 6.07 -26.09
C SER A 320 -33.09 4.67 -26.07
N ASP A 321 -32.70 3.82 -27.02
CA ASP A 321 -33.06 2.40 -27.02
C ASP A 321 -32.65 1.71 -25.71
N ALA A 322 -31.57 2.17 -25.07
CA ALA A 322 -31.10 1.64 -23.80
C ALA A 322 -32.10 1.94 -22.66
N ALA A 323 -32.59 3.17 -22.60
CA ALA A 323 -33.63 3.56 -21.65
C ALA A 323 -34.93 2.78 -21.89
N GLN A 324 -35.32 2.58 -23.16
CA GLN A 324 -36.48 1.75 -23.53
C GLN A 324 -36.31 0.28 -23.12
N ARG A 325 -35.08 -0.26 -23.11
CA ARG A 325 -34.76 -1.59 -22.58
C ARG A 325 -34.72 -1.67 -21.04
N GLY A 326 -34.93 -0.55 -20.34
CA GLY A 326 -35.02 -0.49 -18.89
C GLY A 326 -33.74 -0.04 -18.17
N LEU A 327 -32.72 0.46 -18.89
CA LEU A 327 -31.56 1.09 -18.25
C LEU A 327 -31.96 2.46 -17.68
N ILE A 328 -31.43 2.80 -16.50
CA ILE A 328 -31.72 4.10 -15.88
C ILE A 328 -30.95 5.20 -16.62
N PRO A 329 -31.61 6.24 -17.15
CA PRO A 329 -30.93 7.34 -17.82
C PRO A 329 -30.23 8.26 -16.82
N ILE A 330 -28.92 8.51 -17.03
CA ILE A 330 -28.13 9.50 -16.31
C ILE A 330 -27.75 10.60 -17.29
N LYS A 331 -28.48 11.72 -17.23
CA LYS A 331 -28.20 12.90 -18.02
C LYS A 331 -27.00 13.65 -17.44
N ILE A 332 -26.00 13.91 -18.28
CA ILE A 332 -24.85 14.74 -17.96
C ILE A 332 -24.86 15.95 -18.87
N ASP A 333 -24.89 17.15 -18.27
CA ASP A 333 -24.87 18.39 -19.04
C ASP A 333 -23.51 18.55 -19.74
N ASP A 334 -23.55 18.74 -21.05
CA ASP A 334 -22.32 18.89 -21.84
C ASP A 334 -22.38 20.17 -22.66
N SER A 335 -21.71 21.21 -22.14
CA SER A 335 -21.57 22.49 -22.82
C SER A 335 -20.64 22.43 -24.03
N SER A 336 -19.76 21.42 -24.11
CA SER A 336 -18.79 21.27 -25.20
C SER A 336 -19.37 20.61 -26.45
N GLY A 337 -20.52 19.93 -26.33
CA GLY A 337 -21.10 19.10 -27.39
C GLY A 337 -20.31 17.82 -27.70
N GLY A 338 -19.29 17.50 -26.90
CA GLY A 338 -18.46 16.31 -27.02
C GLY A 338 -19.17 14.99 -26.66
N MET A 339 -20.36 15.03 -26.07
CA MET A 339 -21.10 13.88 -25.57
C MET A 339 -22.31 13.54 -26.45
N SER A 340 -22.40 12.31 -26.92
CA SER A 340 -23.58 11.80 -27.62
C SER A 340 -24.83 11.72 -26.71
N ARG A 341 -26.04 11.70 -27.30
CA ARG A 341 -27.32 11.63 -26.58
C ARG A 341 -27.37 10.45 -25.61
N ALA A 342 -27.05 9.26 -26.11
CA ALA A 342 -26.65 8.09 -25.32
C ALA A 342 -25.22 7.73 -25.72
N HIS A 343 -24.29 7.88 -24.79
CA HIS A 343 -22.85 7.81 -25.04
C HIS A 343 -22.28 6.46 -24.63
N ALA A 344 -22.53 6.05 -23.39
CA ALA A 344 -22.05 4.78 -22.84
C ALA A 344 -23.12 4.14 -21.95
N GLU A 345 -23.06 2.82 -21.83
CA GLU A 345 -23.82 2.06 -20.84
C GLU A 345 -22.87 1.57 -19.74
N ILE A 346 -23.31 1.65 -18.49
CA ILE A 346 -22.67 0.95 -17.38
C ILE A 346 -23.57 -0.22 -17.03
N ARG A 347 -23.03 -1.43 -17.13
CA ARG A 347 -23.75 -2.68 -16.90
C ARG A 347 -23.18 -3.42 -15.71
N LEU A 348 -24.07 -3.87 -14.83
CA LEU A 348 -23.77 -4.62 -13.63
C LEU A 348 -24.00 -6.10 -13.91
N VAL A 349 -22.93 -6.83 -14.23
CA VAL A 349 -22.99 -8.26 -14.55
C VAL A 349 -22.50 -9.05 -13.34
N ASN A 350 -23.40 -9.74 -12.64
CA ASN A 350 -23.10 -10.35 -11.34
C ASN A 350 -22.51 -9.31 -10.37
N TRP A 351 -21.23 -9.43 -10.01
CA TRP A 351 -20.51 -8.49 -9.14
C TRP A 351 -19.58 -7.54 -9.89
N ASP A 352 -19.49 -7.68 -11.22
CA ASP A 352 -18.64 -6.83 -12.05
C ASP A 352 -19.41 -5.61 -12.55
N VAL A 353 -18.74 -4.46 -12.53
CA VAL A 353 -19.19 -3.25 -13.20
C VAL A 353 -18.45 -3.13 -14.52
N THR A 354 -19.19 -2.99 -15.62
CA THR A 354 -18.61 -2.88 -16.96
C THR A 354 -19.07 -1.61 -17.64
N VAL A 355 -18.21 -0.99 -18.43
CA VAL A 355 -18.54 0.10 -19.34
C VAL A 355 -18.60 -0.41 -20.77
N VAL A 356 -19.58 0.06 -21.53
CA VAL A 356 -19.76 -0.23 -22.95
C VAL A 356 -19.98 1.08 -23.69
N ASP A 357 -19.04 1.47 -24.56
CA ASP A 357 -19.26 2.59 -25.48
C ASP A 357 -20.34 2.24 -26.51
N ARG A 358 -21.30 3.13 -26.77
CA ARG A 358 -22.44 2.86 -27.66
C ARG A 358 -22.22 3.33 -29.10
N GLY A 359 -20.97 3.37 -29.56
CA GLY A 359 -20.61 3.97 -30.83
C GLY A 359 -20.73 5.48 -30.76
N SER A 360 -20.27 6.06 -29.65
CA SER A 360 -20.34 7.50 -29.43
C SER A 360 -19.44 8.24 -30.43
N THR A 361 -19.82 9.47 -30.79
CA THR A 361 -19.14 10.24 -31.83
C THR A 361 -17.66 10.48 -31.52
N ASN A 362 -17.35 10.81 -30.26
CA ASN A 362 -15.98 11.09 -29.80
C ASN A 362 -15.31 9.88 -29.12
N GLY A 363 -16.06 8.80 -28.90
CA GLY A 363 -15.60 7.62 -28.18
C GLY A 363 -15.52 7.84 -26.67
N THR A 364 -15.59 6.72 -25.94
CA THR A 364 -15.30 6.66 -24.52
C THR A 364 -13.83 6.30 -24.31
N ARG A 365 -13.16 6.97 -23.37
CA ARG A 365 -11.83 6.55 -22.89
C ARG A 365 -11.93 6.11 -21.43
N ALA A 366 -11.14 5.11 -21.05
CA ALA A 366 -11.04 4.66 -19.67
C ALA A 366 -9.58 4.69 -19.21
N ARG A 367 -9.36 4.89 -17.92
CA ARG A 367 -8.07 4.75 -17.26
C ARG A 367 -8.29 3.93 -15.99
N GLN A 368 -7.70 2.74 -15.95
CA GLN A 368 -7.79 1.87 -14.79
C GLN A 368 -6.90 2.41 -13.65
N PRO A 369 -7.23 2.11 -12.38
CA PRO A 369 -6.40 2.50 -11.25
C PRO A 369 -4.97 1.95 -11.42
N GLY A 370 -3.97 2.80 -11.18
CA GLY A 370 -2.55 2.45 -11.34
C GLY A 370 -2.00 2.54 -12.78
N TYR A 371 -2.85 2.82 -13.78
CA TYR A 371 -2.41 3.09 -15.15
C TYR A 371 -2.36 4.60 -15.41
N HIS A 372 -1.34 5.07 -16.14
CA HIS A 372 -1.21 6.47 -16.51
C HIS A 372 -1.94 6.82 -17.82
N ASP A 373 -1.97 5.85 -18.76
CA ASP A 373 -2.52 6.06 -20.09
C ASP A 373 -4.04 5.90 -20.16
N TRP A 374 -4.65 6.76 -20.98
CA TRP A 374 -6.04 6.64 -21.38
C TRP A 374 -6.19 5.64 -22.52
N ILE A 375 -6.96 4.58 -22.30
CA ILE A 375 -7.31 3.62 -23.36
C ILE A 375 -8.65 4.02 -23.99
N ARG A 376 -8.68 4.10 -25.33
CA ARG A 376 -9.95 4.28 -26.05
C ARG A 376 -10.68 2.96 -26.13
N LEU A 377 -11.93 2.95 -25.68
CA LEU A 377 -12.77 1.76 -25.70
C LEU A 377 -13.24 1.47 -27.12
N GLN A 378 -13.32 0.18 -27.46
CA GLN A 378 -13.94 -0.25 -28.71
C GLN A 378 -15.47 -0.18 -28.57
N PRO A 379 -16.19 0.36 -29.57
CA PRO A 379 -17.65 0.41 -29.55
C PRO A 379 -18.27 -0.97 -29.33
N ASN A 380 -19.27 -1.03 -28.45
CA ASN A 380 -20.04 -2.22 -28.08
C ASN A 380 -19.23 -3.35 -27.42
N GLN A 381 -17.96 -3.11 -27.07
CA GLN A 381 -17.15 -4.07 -26.32
C GLN A 381 -17.16 -3.73 -24.82
N PRO A 382 -17.56 -4.66 -23.94
CA PRO A 382 -17.55 -4.43 -22.51
C PRO A 382 -16.13 -4.42 -21.94
N VAL A 383 -15.85 -3.45 -21.08
CA VAL A 383 -14.61 -3.37 -20.29
C VAL A 383 -14.96 -3.30 -18.82
N VAL A 384 -14.37 -4.19 -18.01
CA VAL A 384 -14.56 -4.22 -16.56
C VAL A 384 -13.88 -3.02 -15.90
N LEU A 385 -14.56 -2.41 -14.93
CA LEU A 385 -14.04 -1.30 -14.13
C LEU A 385 -13.67 -1.77 -12.73
N ALA A 386 -12.46 -1.44 -12.31
CA ALA A 386 -12.05 -1.51 -10.91
C ALA A 386 -12.36 -0.18 -10.19
N HIS A 387 -12.55 -0.22 -8.87
CA HIS A 387 -12.65 1.02 -8.08
C HIS A 387 -11.40 1.89 -8.27
N GLY A 388 -11.62 3.20 -8.40
CA GLY A 388 -10.61 4.18 -8.79
C GLY A 388 -10.46 4.38 -10.31
N SER A 389 -11.17 3.59 -11.13
CA SER A 389 -11.18 3.80 -12.59
C SER A 389 -11.79 5.14 -12.97
N GLU A 390 -11.18 5.77 -13.96
CA GLU A 390 -11.66 7.01 -14.53
C GLU A 390 -12.20 6.78 -15.95
N LEU A 391 -13.27 7.47 -16.30
CA LEU A 391 -13.91 7.45 -17.61
C LEU A 391 -13.98 8.86 -18.15
N MET A 392 -13.64 9.02 -19.42
CA MET A 392 -13.76 10.28 -20.14
C MET A 392 -14.76 10.11 -21.26
N LEU A 393 -15.89 10.82 -21.15
CA LEU A 393 -16.99 10.81 -22.13
C LEU A 393 -17.11 12.23 -22.71
N GLY A 394 -16.62 12.42 -23.93
CA GLY A 394 -16.40 13.77 -24.46
C GLY A 394 -15.35 14.51 -23.60
N ASN A 395 -15.76 15.61 -22.97
CA ASN A 395 -14.93 16.41 -22.07
C ASN A 395 -15.28 16.22 -20.57
N ARG A 396 -16.22 15.33 -20.25
CA ARG A 396 -16.64 15.08 -18.86
C ARG A 396 -15.86 13.90 -18.29
N LEU A 397 -15.29 14.11 -17.10
CA LEU A 397 -14.59 13.09 -16.35
C LEU A 397 -15.52 12.47 -15.31
N LEU A 398 -15.58 11.14 -15.27
CA LEU A 398 -16.26 10.36 -14.26
C LEU A 398 -15.25 9.46 -13.56
N ARG A 399 -15.39 9.25 -12.25
CA ARG A 399 -14.58 8.35 -11.44
C ARG A 399 -15.48 7.31 -10.80
N TYR A 400 -15.12 6.03 -10.90
CA TYR A 400 -15.86 4.93 -10.30
C TYR A 400 -15.30 4.61 -8.92
N GLU A 401 -16.07 4.90 -7.87
CA GLU A 401 -15.67 4.80 -6.46
C GLU A 401 -16.51 3.76 -5.70
N PRO A 402 -16.05 3.30 -4.52
CA PRO A 402 -16.87 2.50 -3.61
C PRO A 402 -18.13 3.24 -3.15
N ALA A 403 -19.23 2.51 -2.94
CA ALA A 403 -20.52 3.09 -2.53
C ALA A 403 -20.57 3.54 -1.05
N SER A 404 -19.63 3.08 -0.24
CA SER A 404 -19.44 3.49 1.14
C SER A 404 -17.98 3.94 1.30
N PRO A 405 -17.72 5.09 1.93
CA PRO A 405 -16.36 5.42 2.33
C PRO A 405 -15.84 4.30 3.23
N PRO A 406 -14.55 3.93 3.12
CA PRO A 406 -13.99 2.97 4.06
C PRO A 406 -14.28 3.46 5.49
N PRO A 407 -14.65 2.58 6.44
CA PRO A 407 -15.09 2.96 7.79
C PRO A 407 -14.02 3.68 8.64
N PHE A 408 -12.90 4.05 8.04
CA PHE A 408 -11.77 4.72 8.64
C PHE A 408 -11.31 5.83 7.69
N ALA A 409 -12.14 6.88 7.56
CA ALA A 409 -11.77 8.14 6.90
C ALA A 409 -11.26 9.14 7.93
#